data_AF-A0A935T0R3-F1
#
_entry.id   AF-A0A935T0R3-F1
#
_cell.length_a   1.000
_cell.length_b   1.000
_cell.length_c   1.000
_cell.angle_alpha   90.00
_cell.angle_beta   90.00
_cell.angle_gamma   90.00
#
_symmetry.space_group_name_H-M   'P 1'
#
loop_
_entity.id
_entity.type
_entity.pdbx_description
1 polymer ?
#
loop_
_entity_poly.entity_id
_entity_poly.type
_entity_poly.pdbx_seq_one_letter_code
_entity_poly.pdbx_strand_id
1 'polypeptide(L)'
;MKNRRLPNPRPHRVHPLRTALLAPLFAALLASTGCFGLLLVGGAGTSAIAFATGELRSTEPTALQALDAACATAVDVLGYDEVETEREADRIRWRARTASGEPVDIRLLAKGPESTELRIRIGVFGDEGKSRLVLEQIHQSL
;
A
#
# COMPACT_ATOMS: atom_id res chain seq x y z
N MET A 1 13.64 49.22 -59.15
CA MET A 1 13.52 48.23 -58.05
C MET A 1 13.46 48.99 -56.74
N LYS A 2 12.37 48.85 -55.97
CA LYS A 2 11.90 49.81 -54.95
C LYS A 2 12.23 49.27 -53.55
N ASN A 3 13.14 49.94 -52.83
CA ASN A 3 13.53 49.64 -51.45
C ASN A 3 12.32 49.69 -50.49
N ARG A 4 11.87 48.52 -50.01
CA ARG A 4 10.94 48.44 -48.87
C ARG A 4 11.75 48.23 -47.60
N ARG A 5 11.87 49.27 -46.79
CA ARG A 5 12.31 49.15 -45.40
C ARG A 5 11.22 48.38 -44.63
N LEU A 6 11.56 47.24 -44.05
CA LEU A 6 10.69 46.54 -43.11
C LEU A 6 10.65 47.30 -41.78
N PRO A 7 9.49 47.47 -41.14
CA PRO A 7 9.40 48.08 -39.82
C PRO A 7 9.95 47.15 -38.73
N ASN A 8 10.74 47.75 -37.83
CA ASN A 8 11.34 47.15 -36.64
C ASN A 8 10.25 46.64 -35.66
N PRO A 9 10.28 45.39 -35.18
CA PRO A 9 9.34 44.92 -34.16
C PRO A 9 9.66 45.59 -32.81
N ARG A 10 8.68 46.32 -32.26
CA ARG A 10 8.78 46.84 -30.89
C ARG A 10 8.88 45.67 -29.91
N PRO A 11 9.77 45.70 -28.92
CA PRO A 11 9.73 44.72 -27.84
C PRO A 11 8.42 44.92 -27.07
N HIS A 12 7.61 43.87 -27.04
CA HIS A 12 6.39 43.77 -26.26
C HIS A 12 6.79 43.84 -24.79
N ARG A 13 6.61 45.02 -24.19
CA ARG A 13 6.71 45.27 -22.75
C ARG A 13 5.67 44.39 -22.05
N VAL A 14 6.09 43.24 -21.57
CA VAL A 14 5.30 42.45 -20.63
C VAL A 14 5.16 43.25 -19.34
N HIS A 15 3.94 43.64 -19.00
CA HIS A 15 3.64 44.37 -17.78
C HIS A 15 3.92 43.46 -16.58
N PRO A 16 4.89 43.77 -15.68
CA PRO A 16 5.30 42.88 -14.60
C PRO A 16 4.23 42.70 -13.51
N LEU A 17 3.15 43.50 -13.58
CA LEU A 17 2.12 43.54 -12.55
C LEU A 17 0.98 42.54 -12.77
N ARG A 18 0.79 42.03 -14.00
CA ARG A 18 -0.25 41.01 -14.30
C ARG A 18 0.27 39.59 -14.18
N THR A 19 1.57 39.38 -14.32
CA THR A 19 2.25 38.09 -14.11
C THR A 19 2.54 37.79 -12.65
N ALA A 20 2.54 38.81 -11.77
CA ALA A 20 2.81 38.63 -10.34
C ALA A 20 1.69 37.93 -9.55
N LEU A 21 0.45 37.92 -10.06
CA LEU A 21 -0.69 37.31 -9.36
C LEU A 21 -1.06 35.90 -9.86
N LEU A 22 -0.50 35.46 -11.00
CA LEU A 22 -0.80 34.14 -11.59
C LEU A 22 0.21 33.06 -11.18
N ALA A 23 1.40 33.45 -10.71
CA ALA A 23 2.42 32.53 -10.22
C ALA A 23 2.02 31.73 -8.95
N PRO A 24 1.38 32.31 -7.91
CA PRO A 24 1.03 31.53 -6.72
C PRO A 24 -0.14 30.56 -6.95
N LEU A 25 -1.02 30.83 -7.92
CA LEU A 25 -2.18 29.98 -8.22
C LEU A 25 -1.79 28.72 -9.00
N PHE A 26 -0.76 28.82 -9.86
CA PHE A 26 -0.23 27.67 -10.61
C PHE A 26 0.58 26.73 -9.70
N ALA A 27 1.32 27.28 -8.72
CA ALA A 27 2.02 26.49 -7.72
C ALA A 27 1.07 25.69 -6.80
N ALA A 28 -0.13 26.23 -6.52
CA ALA A 28 -1.16 25.53 -5.75
C ALA A 28 -1.78 24.34 -6.51
N LEU A 29 -1.84 24.38 -7.85
CA LEU A 29 -2.35 23.27 -8.66
C LEU A 29 -1.38 22.08 -8.70
N LEU A 30 -0.06 22.31 -8.73
CA LEU A 30 0.93 21.23 -8.70
C LEU A 30 1.04 20.53 -7.33
N ALA A 31 0.59 21.16 -6.24
CA ALA A 31 0.51 20.51 -4.93
C ALA A 31 -0.66 19.52 -4.80
N SER A 32 -1.60 19.52 -5.76
CA SER A 32 -2.76 18.62 -5.76
C SER A 32 -2.55 17.31 -6.52
N THR A 33 -1.45 17.15 -7.27
CA THR A 33 -1.00 15.84 -7.75
C THR A 33 -0.27 15.17 -6.60
N GLY A 34 -1.06 14.48 -5.77
CA GLY A 34 -0.68 13.90 -4.48
C GLY A 34 0.64 13.15 -4.49
N CYS A 35 1.40 13.43 -3.44
CA CYS A 35 2.50 12.61 -2.95
C CYS A 35 1.94 11.23 -2.55
N PHE A 36 1.87 10.31 -3.52
CA PHE A 36 1.53 8.90 -3.31
C PHE A 36 2.73 8.15 -2.69
N GLY A 37 3.22 8.68 -1.57
CA GLY A 37 4.43 8.24 -0.90
C GLY A 37 4.35 8.40 0.62
N LEU A 38 3.14 8.48 1.18
CA LEU A 38 2.91 8.25 2.60
C LEU A 38 3.03 6.74 2.85
N LEU A 39 4.28 6.27 2.89
CA LEU A 39 4.70 5.15 3.72
C LEU A 39 4.38 5.54 5.17
N LEU A 40 3.13 5.34 5.57
CA LEU A 40 2.71 5.33 6.96
C LEU A 40 3.38 4.11 7.61
N VAL A 41 4.60 4.34 8.12
CA VAL A 41 5.16 3.60 9.24
C VAL A 41 4.18 3.80 10.40
N GLY A 42 3.30 2.82 10.61
CA GLY A 42 2.21 2.95 11.55
C GLY A 42 1.56 1.60 11.84
N GLY A 43 2.27 0.78 12.61
CA GLY A 43 1.75 -0.38 13.32
C GLY A 43 2.80 -0.81 14.33
N ALA A 44 2.39 -0.97 15.60
CA ALA A 44 3.29 -1.28 16.70
C ALA A 44 3.93 -2.66 16.50
N GLY A 45 5.18 -2.66 16.05
CA GLY A 45 5.97 -3.85 15.78
C GLY A 45 7.20 -3.42 15.01
N THR A 46 8.33 -4.10 15.16
CA THR A 46 9.59 -3.77 14.48
C THR A 46 9.53 -4.07 12.97
N SER A 47 8.34 -4.27 12.40
CA SER A 47 8.07 -4.73 11.06
C SER A 47 7.58 -3.59 10.16
N ALA A 48 8.16 -3.48 8.97
CA ALA A 48 7.71 -2.53 7.97
C ALA A 48 6.39 -3.02 7.36
N ILE A 49 5.28 -2.37 7.74
CA ILE A 49 3.96 -2.65 7.18
C ILE A 49 3.73 -1.71 5.99
N ALA A 50 3.36 -2.27 4.85
CA ALA A 50 3.02 -1.53 3.64
C ALA A 50 1.71 -2.05 3.05
N PHE A 51 0.85 -1.16 2.57
CA PHE A 51 -0.33 -1.52 1.79
C PHE A 51 -0.17 -1.03 0.36
N ALA A 52 -0.26 -1.94 -0.61
CA ALA A 52 -0.15 -1.60 -2.02
C ALA A 52 -1.02 -2.55 -2.86
N THR A 53 -1.69 -1.99 -3.88
CA THR A 53 -2.44 -2.79 -4.87
C THR A 53 -3.50 -3.74 -4.27
N GLY A 54 -4.08 -3.37 -3.13
CA GLY A 54 -5.10 -4.16 -2.44
C GLY A 54 -4.54 -5.26 -1.54
N GLU A 55 -3.24 -5.24 -1.27
CA GLU A 55 -2.55 -6.25 -0.46
C GLU A 55 -1.75 -5.55 0.64
N LEU A 56 -1.98 -5.97 1.88
CA LEU A 56 -1.12 -5.63 3.01
C LEU A 56 0.10 -6.55 2.97
N ARG A 57 1.28 -5.97 3.19
CA ARG A 57 2.55 -6.68 3.32
C ARG A 57 3.22 -6.27 4.62
N SER A 58 3.76 -7.23 5.35
CA SER A 58 4.58 -7.01 6.53
C SER A 58 5.73 -8.00 6.54
N THR A 59 6.90 -7.58 7.02
CA THR A 59 8.03 -8.49 7.25
C THR A 59 8.19 -8.69 8.75
N GLU A 60 7.84 -9.88 9.22
CA GLU A 60 7.89 -10.22 10.64
C GLU A 60 9.22 -10.88 11.01
N PRO A 61 9.83 -10.52 12.16
CA PRO A 61 11.02 -11.18 12.70
C PRO A 61 10.65 -12.50 13.40
N THR A 62 9.85 -13.33 12.74
CA THR A 62 9.29 -14.58 13.26
C THR A 62 9.49 -15.71 12.25
N ALA A 63 9.85 -16.90 12.73
CA ALA A 63 9.96 -18.09 11.90
C ALA A 63 8.62 -18.51 11.27
N LEU A 64 8.67 -19.06 10.06
CA LEU A 64 7.49 -19.41 9.25
C LEU A 64 6.46 -20.26 10.01
N GLN A 65 6.93 -21.27 10.76
CA GLN A 65 6.03 -22.19 11.47
C GLN A 65 5.33 -21.55 12.67
N ALA A 66 6.01 -20.66 13.40
CA ALA A 66 5.37 -19.93 14.50
C ALA A 66 4.29 -18.99 13.96
N LEU A 67 4.57 -18.33 12.83
CA LEU A 67 3.58 -17.48 12.17
C LEU A 67 2.42 -18.28 11.57
N ASP A 68 2.65 -19.51 11.06
CA ASP A 68 1.58 -20.41 10.61
C ASP A 68 0.60 -20.77 11.73
N ALA A 69 1.12 -21.10 12.92
CA ALA A 69 0.31 -21.40 14.09
C ALA A 69 -0.52 -20.19 14.56
N ALA A 70 0.08 -18.99 14.54
CA ALA A 70 -0.62 -17.75 14.83
C ALA A 70 -1.70 -17.44 13.78
N CYS A 71 -1.45 -17.70 12.50
CA CYS A 71 -2.47 -17.59 11.45
C CYS A 71 -3.64 -18.54 11.68
N ALA A 72 -3.38 -19.80 12.05
CA ALA A 72 -4.43 -20.77 12.36
C ALA A 72 -5.34 -20.27 13.49
N THR A 73 -4.74 -19.75 14.56
CA THR A 73 -5.47 -19.18 15.71
C THR A 73 -6.25 -17.94 15.31
N ALA A 74 -5.66 -17.04 14.52
CA ALA A 74 -6.32 -15.82 14.10
C ALA A 74 -7.55 -16.09 13.21
N VAL A 75 -7.44 -17.04 12.26
CA VAL A 75 -8.54 -17.46 11.39
C VAL A 75 -9.70 -18.03 12.21
N ASP A 76 -9.41 -18.83 13.23
CA ASP A 76 -10.41 -19.40 14.14
C ASP A 76 -11.10 -18.32 14.98
N VAL A 77 -10.32 -17.43 15.62
CA VAL A 77 -10.85 -16.33 16.45
C VAL A 77 -11.72 -15.36 15.64
N LEU A 78 -11.34 -15.08 14.39
CA LEU A 78 -12.09 -14.20 13.50
C LEU A 78 -13.33 -14.88 12.91
N GLY A 79 -13.52 -16.18 13.15
CA GLY A 79 -14.67 -16.95 12.66
C GLY A 79 -14.70 -17.03 11.14
N TYR A 80 -13.54 -17.28 10.51
CA TYR A 80 -13.46 -17.45 9.07
C TYR A 80 -13.82 -18.88 8.65
N ASP A 81 -14.56 -19.00 7.56
CA ASP A 81 -15.07 -20.25 7.01
C ASP A 81 -14.30 -20.67 5.75
N GLU A 82 -14.62 -21.85 5.21
CA GLU A 82 -14.01 -22.38 3.96
C GLU A 82 -12.47 -22.35 3.98
N VAL A 83 -11.89 -22.74 5.12
CA VAL A 83 -10.44 -22.65 5.34
C VAL A 83 -9.70 -23.75 4.58
N GLU A 84 -8.90 -23.34 3.62
CA GLU A 84 -7.94 -24.18 2.90
C GLU A 84 -6.52 -23.71 3.20
N THR A 85 -5.62 -24.65 3.46
CA THR A 85 -4.19 -24.32 3.64
C THR A 85 -3.32 -25.13 2.69
N GLU A 86 -2.44 -24.45 1.98
CA GLU A 86 -1.44 -25.01 1.10
C GLU A 86 -0.06 -24.75 1.72
N ARG A 87 0.69 -25.82 2.00
CA ARG A 87 1.99 -25.76 2.67
C ARG A 87 3.09 -26.29 1.74
N GLU A 88 4.12 -25.48 1.52
CA GLU A 88 5.35 -25.86 0.84
C GLU A 88 6.55 -25.63 1.79
N ALA A 89 7.77 -25.93 1.33
CA ALA A 89 8.97 -25.82 2.17
C ALA A 89 9.29 -24.39 2.63
N ASP A 90 9.02 -23.38 1.80
CA ASP A 90 9.38 -21.98 2.02
C ASP A 90 8.16 -21.03 2.04
N ARG A 91 6.95 -21.57 1.83
CA ARG A 91 5.72 -20.77 1.81
C ARG A 91 4.54 -21.52 2.38
N ILE A 92 3.61 -20.75 2.94
CA ILE A 92 2.30 -21.24 3.35
C ILE A 92 1.24 -20.27 2.88
N ARG A 93 0.14 -20.80 2.35
CA ARG A 93 -0.98 -20.01 1.87
C ARG A 93 -2.27 -20.48 2.50
N TRP A 94 -2.95 -19.56 3.16
CA TRP A 94 -4.29 -19.74 3.69
C TRP A 94 -5.30 -19.05 2.78
N ARG A 95 -6.32 -19.80 2.35
CA ARG A 95 -7.50 -19.26 1.68
C ARG A 95 -8.68 -19.51 2.61
N ALA A 96 -9.50 -18.49 2.83
CA ALA A 96 -10.69 -18.60 3.66
C ALA A 96 -11.76 -17.62 3.17
N ARG A 97 -12.89 -17.58 3.86
CA ARG A 97 -13.90 -16.54 3.71
C ARG A 97 -14.20 -15.90 5.05
N THR A 98 -14.39 -14.58 5.03
CA THR A 98 -14.94 -13.88 6.20
C THR A 98 -16.39 -14.33 6.46
N ALA A 99 -16.92 -14.04 7.64
CA ALA A 99 -18.35 -14.23 7.94
C ALA A 99 -19.29 -13.47 6.97
N SER A 100 -18.80 -12.42 6.30
CA SER A 100 -19.51 -11.68 5.24
C SER A 100 -19.38 -12.34 3.85
N GLY A 101 -18.66 -13.46 3.72
CA GLY A 101 -18.43 -14.20 2.47
C GLY A 101 -17.30 -13.65 1.60
N GLU A 102 -16.55 -12.65 2.07
CA GLU A 102 -15.45 -12.06 1.31
C GLU A 102 -14.25 -13.01 1.29
N PRO A 103 -13.59 -13.22 0.13
CA PRO A 103 -12.43 -14.08 0.05
C PRO A 103 -11.26 -13.50 0.85
N VAL A 104 -10.59 -14.35 1.61
CA VAL A 104 -9.40 -14.04 2.40
C VAL A 104 -8.22 -14.81 1.82
N ASP A 105 -7.12 -14.12 1.55
CA ASP A 105 -5.87 -14.72 1.07
C ASP A 105 -4.72 -14.24 1.95
N ILE A 106 -4.18 -15.14 2.77
CA ILE A 106 -3.02 -14.90 3.63
C ILE A 106 -1.85 -15.73 3.11
N ARG A 107 -0.72 -15.09 2.83
CA ARG A 107 0.49 -15.73 2.31
C ARG A 107 1.65 -15.46 3.24
N LEU A 108 2.34 -16.52 3.63
CA LEU A 108 3.57 -16.51 4.40
C LEU A 108 4.70 -16.95 3.49
N LEU A 109 5.78 -16.16 3.42
CA LEU A 109 6.97 -16.48 2.64
C LEU A 109 8.21 -16.37 3.52
N ALA A 110 8.94 -17.46 3.70
CA ALA A 110 10.19 -17.44 4.45
C ALA A 110 11.22 -16.54 3.76
N LYS A 111 11.82 -15.62 4.51
CA LYS A 111 12.96 -14.78 4.08
C LYS A 111 14.26 -15.18 4.74
N GLY A 112 14.18 -15.93 5.83
CA GLY A 112 15.28 -16.53 6.56
C GLY A 112 14.75 -17.44 7.68
N PRO A 113 15.64 -17.97 8.53
CA PRO A 113 15.23 -18.85 9.63
C PRO A 113 14.23 -18.21 10.60
N GLU A 114 14.44 -16.92 10.90
CA GLU A 114 13.66 -16.14 11.87
C GLU A 114 13.00 -14.92 11.21
N SER A 115 12.71 -14.99 9.91
CA SER A 115 12.06 -13.88 9.21
C SER A 115 11.11 -14.38 8.14
N THR A 116 9.89 -13.85 8.18
CA THR A 116 8.79 -14.25 7.28
C THR A 116 8.08 -13.01 6.74
N GLU A 117 7.88 -12.95 5.43
CA GLU A 117 7.02 -11.97 4.80
C GLU A 117 5.57 -12.47 4.84
N LEU A 118 4.72 -11.70 5.51
CA LEU A 118 3.28 -11.88 5.61
C LEU A 118 2.58 -10.98 4.60
N ARG A 119 1.68 -11.56 3.81
CA ARG A 119 0.83 -10.81 2.88
C ARG A 119 -0.63 -11.15 3.12
N ILE A 120 -1.48 -10.13 3.19
CA ILE A 120 -2.91 -10.28 3.51
C ILE A 120 -3.74 -9.50 2.50
N ARG A 121 -4.67 -10.18 1.85
CA ARG A 121 -5.68 -9.57 0.98
C ARG A 121 -7.06 -10.05 1.38
N ILE A 122 -7.95 -9.10 1.64
CA ILE A 122 -9.38 -9.33 1.88
C ILE A 122 -10.16 -8.79 0.70
N GLY A 123 -11.03 -9.62 0.12
CA GLY A 123 -11.86 -9.26 -1.03
C GLY A 123 -11.12 -9.21 -2.37
N VAL A 124 -11.88 -9.00 -3.43
CA VAL A 124 -11.36 -8.94 -4.81
C VAL A 124 -10.51 -7.69 -5.03
N PHE A 125 -10.84 -6.57 -4.40
CA PHE A 125 -10.10 -5.30 -4.56
C PHE A 125 -9.06 -5.04 -3.47
N GLY A 126 -9.12 -5.75 -2.35
CA GLY A 126 -8.33 -5.46 -1.16
C GLY A 126 -9.03 -4.49 -0.22
N ASP A 127 -8.90 -4.74 1.08
CA ASP A 127 -9.41 -3.88 2.15
C ASP A 127 -8.31 -3.72 3.21
N GLU A 128 -7.70 -2.53 3.27
CA GLU A 128 -6.59 -2.26 4.20
C GLU A 128 -7.02 -2.38 5.67
N GLY A 129 -8.23 -1.90 6.00
CA GLY A 129 -8.74 -1.92 7.36
C GLY A 129 -8.91 -3.35 7.86
N LYS A 130 -9.60 -4.19 7.06
CA LYS A 130 -9.77 -5.61 7.40
C LYS A 130 -8.45 -6.37 7.38
N SER A 131 -7.57 -6.11 6.41
CA SER A 131 -6.24 -6.73 6.39
C SER A 131 -5.42 -6.37 7.62
N ARG A 132 -5.52 -5.14 8.13
CA ARG A 132 -4.82 -4.71 9.36
C ARG A 132 -5.42 -5.39 10.60
N LEU A 133 -6.75 -5.57 10.67
CA LEU A 133 -7.38 -6.33 11.76
C LEU A 133 -6.88 -7.78 11.79
N VAL A 134 -6.74 -8.43 10.63
CA VAL A 134 -6.16 -9.78 10.55
C VAL A 134 -4.71 -9.79 11.03
N LEU A 135 -3.90 -8.82 10.61
CA LEU A 135 -2.52 -8.67 11.05
C LEU A 135 -2.43 -8.54 12.58
N GLU A 136 -3.22 -7.64 13.16
CA GLU A 136 -3.27 -7.43 14.61
C GLU A 136 -3.68 -8.70 15.35
N GLN A 137 -4.67 -9.44 14.85
CA GLN A 137 -5.09 -10.71 15.45
C GLN A 137 -3.99 -11.78 15.37
N ILE A 138 -3.25 -11.85 14.25
CA ILE A 138 -2.09 -12.74 14.12
C ILE A 138 -1.03 -12.36 15.15
N HIS A 139 -0.72 -11.08 15.31
CA HIS A 139 0.24 -10.62 16.32
C HIS A 139 -0.19 -10.93 17.74
N GLN A 140 -1.49 -10.88 18.04
CA GLN A 140 -2.04 -11.29 19.34
C GLN A 140 -1.99 -12.81 19.58
N SER A 141 -1.79 -13.59 18.52
CA SER A 141 -1.77 -15.06 18.57
C SER A 141 -0.35 -15.65 18.53
N LEU A 142 0.68 -14.80 18.54
CA LEU A 142 2.09 -15.16 18.71
C LEU A 142 2.47 -15.26 20.18
#